data_AF-T0ZB41-F1
#
_entry.id   AF-T0ZB41-F1
#
_cell.length_a   1.000
_cell.length_b   1.000
_cell.length_c   1.000
_cell.angle_alpha   90.00
_cell.angle_beta   90.00
_cell.angle_gamma   90.00
#
_symmetry.space_group_name_H-M   'P 1'
#
loop_
_entity.id
_entity.type
_entity.pdbx_description
1 polymer ?
#
loop_
_entity_poly.entity_id
_entity_poly.type
_entity_poly.pdbx_seq_one_letter_code
_entity_poly.pdbx_strand_id
1 'polypeptide(L)'
;MSENDVVETATEARHYGRLGRLYRGLTTVDFVGRKRTWFTISLVIIVLGMGSLALRGFNLGIDFRGGSSWEVLAPHSSITAVTNAVDAAGLTQPTVEKLGSETYQVTADLNALSSAQQGAVTTRVVNAMAKVAGTSPNQVSTSSVGPTWGGQITQRALEALIVFFIAVIAYISLRFEPKMALAAFVAMIHDLLV
;
A
#
# COMPACT_ATOMS: atom_id res chain seq x y z
N MET A 1 11.73 49.18 -9.65
CA MET A 1 11.72 48.96 -8.18
C MET A 1 13.02 49.55 -7.66
N SER A 2 12.92 50.57 -6.80
CA SER A 2 14.06 51.37 -6.36
C SER A 2 14.91 50.59 -5.37
N GLU A 3 16.22 50.86 -5.30
CA GLU A 3 17.14 50.27 -4.32
C GLU A 3 16.66 50.50 -2.86
N ASN A 4 15.92 51.59 -2.63
CA ASN A 4 15.29 51.88 -1.34
C ASN A 4 14.14 50.92 -0.99
N ASP A 5 13.37 50.44 -1.96
CA ASP A 5 12.23 49.51 -1.71
C ASP A 5 12.74 48.13 -1.23
N VAL A 6 13.92 47.73 -1.69
CA VAL A 6 14.58 46.45 -1.34
C VAL A 6 15.19 46.51 0.07
N VAL A 7 15.69 47.68 0.47
CA VAL A 7 16.29 47.89 1.81
C VAL A 7 15.21 48.01 2.89
N GLU A 8 14.08 48.65 2.59
CA GLU A 8 12.96 48.82 3.53
C GLU A 8 12.27 47.47 3.83
N THR A 9 12.02 46.66 2.80
CA THR A 9 11.45 45.31 2.94
C THR A 9 12.36 44.33 3.70
N ALA A 10 13.68 44.43 3.54
CA ALA A 10 14.65 43.63 4.31
C ALA A 10 14.70 44.01 5.79
N THR A 11 14.41 45.27 6.12
CA THR A 11 14.43 45.81 7.50
C THR A 11 13.18 45.38 8.27
N GLU A 12 11.99 45.43 7.65
CA GLU A 12 10.74 44.92 8.27
C GLU A 12 10.79 43.41 8.57
N ALA A 13 11.44 42.62 7.72
CA ALA A 13 11.52 41.17 7.88
C ALA A 13 12.28 40.72 9.14
N ARG A 14 13.16 41.56 9.72
CA ARG A 14 13.91 41.25 10.94
C ARG A 14 13.06 41.35 12.22
N HIS A 15 11.93 42.04 12.19
CA HIS A 15 11.11 42.28 13.38
C HIS A 15 10.11 41.16 13.69
N TYR A 16 9.94 40.20 12.79
CA TYR A 16 8.96 39.11 12.89
C TYR A 16 9.62 37.74 13.09
N GLY A 17 9.06 36.93 13.99
CA GLY A 17 9.46 35.52 14.15
C GLY A 17 9.20 34.69 12.88
N ARG A 18 9.74 33.46 12.83
CA ARG A 18 9.65 32.56 11.65
C ARG A 18 8.22 32.39 11.11
N LEU A 19 7.21 32.35 11.99
CA LEU A 19 5.79 32.26 11.63
C LEU A 19 5.24 33.57 11.05
N GLY A 20 5.65 34.72 11.59
CA GLY A 20 5.24 36.04 11.05
C GLY A 20 5.83 36.31 9.67
N ARG A 21 7.05 35.83 9.40
CA ARG A 21 7.66 35.86 8.07
C ARG A 21 6.99 34.93 7.07
N LEU A 22 6.41 33.82 7.52
CA LEU A 22 5.67 32.88 6.67
C LEU A 22 4.34 33.48 6.24
N TYR A 23 3.57 34.06 7.17
CA TYR A 23 2.27 34.68 6.89
C TYR A 23 2.35 35.87 5.92
N ARG A 24 3.47 36.59 5.92
CA ARG A 24 3.69 37.78 5.08
C ARG A 24 4.41 37.49 3.76
N GLY A 25 4.70 36.23 3.44
CA GLY A 25 5.39 35.85 2.19
C GLY A 25 6.87 36.24 2.13
N LEU A 26 7.49 36.65 3.25
CA LEU A 26 8.90 37.07 3.36
C LEU A 26 9.86 35.89 3.62
N THR A 27 9.39 34.67 3.42
CA THR A 27 10.16 33.44 3.65
C THR A 27 10.66 32.90 2.32
N THR A 28 11.95 33.06 2.06
CA THR A 28 12.64 32.45 0.93
C THR A 28 13.22 31.10 1.37
N VAL A 29 12.53 30.01 1.02
CA VAL A 29 13.07 28.65 1.24
C VAL A 29 13.84 28.23 -0.01
N ASP A 30 15.13 28.01 0.13
CA ASP A 30 15.98 27.55 -0.97
C ASP A 30 15.90 26.03 -1.14
N PHE A 31 14.87 25.58 -1.84
CA PHE A 31 14.69 24.17 -2.20
C PHE A 31 15.72 23.69 -3.22
N VAL A 32 16.07 24.54 -4.20
CA VAL A 32 16.95 24.19 -5.32
C VAL A 32 18.40 24.07 -4.86
N GLY A 33 18.87 24.96 -4.00
CA GLY A 33 20.22 24.91 -3.43
C GLY A 33 20.44 23.73 -2.49
N ARG A 34 19.37 23.26 -1.83
CA ARG A 34 19.40 22.09 -0.93
C ARG A 34 19.00 20.77 -1.59
N LYS A 35 18.89 20.72 -2.92
CA LYS A 35 18.47 19.51 -3.67
C LYS A 35 19.25 18.26 -3.29
N ARG A 36 20.56 18.36 -3.04
CA ARG A 36 21.40 17.21 -2.65
C ARG A 36 20.94 16.59 -1.34
N THR A 37 20.59 17.40 -0.34
CA THR A 37 20.10 16.91 0.95
C THR A 37 18.80 16.13 0.78
N TRP A 38 17.86 16.66 0.00
CA TRP A 38 16.58 16.00 -0.25
C TRP A 38 16.74 14.69 -1.04
N PHE A 39 17.55 14.69 -2.10
CA PHE A 39 17.85 13.47 -2.85
C PHE A 39 18.57 12.41 -1.99
N THR A 40 19.50 12.80 -1.11
CA THR A 40 20.16 11.87 -0.21
C THR A 40 19.18 11.27 0.79
N ILE A 41 18.31 12.08 1.41
CA ILE A 41 17.30 11.58 2.36
C ILE A 41 16.38 10.58 1.67
N SER A 42 15.86 10.93 0.50
CA SER A 42 14.99 10.03 -0.27
C SER A 42 15.72 8.73 -0.64
N LEU A 43 16.95 8.82 -1.16
CA LEU A 43 17.72 7.63 -1.54
C LEU A 43 17.91 6.69 -0.34
N VAL A 44 18.17 7.22 0.85
CA VAL A 44 18.26 6.40 2.07
C VAL A 44 16.94 5.71 2.37
N ILE A 45 15.81 6.42 2.27
CA ILE A 45 14.47 5.82 2.48
C ILE A 45 14.22 4.70 1.47
N ILE A 46 14.47 4.96 0.18
CA ILE A 46 14.31 3.97 -0.89
C ILE A 46 15.16 2.72 -0.63
N VAL A 47 16.44 2.89 -0.27
CA VAL A 47 17.33 1.76 0.01
C VAL A 47 16.86 0.95 1.21
N LEU A 48 16.41 1.60 2.28
CA LEU A 48 15.86 0.91 3.46
C LEU A 48 14.53 0.21 3.14
N GLY A 49 13.64 0.86 2.38
CA GLY A 49 12.36 0.31 1.94
C GLY A 49 12.55 -0.90 1.04
N MET A 50 13.34 -0.76 -0.03
CA MET A 50 13.69 -1.86 -0.92
C MET A 50 14.42 -3.00 -0.20
N GLY A 51 15.33 -2.68 0.71
CA GLY A 51 16.03 -3.69 1.53
C GLY A 51 15.06 -4.47 2.42
N SER A 52 14.15 -3.77 3.10
CA SER A 52 13.08 -4.39 3.90
C SER A 52 12.20 -5.31 3.05
N LEU A 53 11.81 -4.85 1.86
CA LEU A 53 10.97 -5.59 0.93
C LEU A 53 11.67 -6.82 0.36
N ALA A 54 12.96 -6.72 0.00
CA ALA A 54 13.74 -7.85 -0.48
C ALA A 54 13.93 -8.93 0.59
N LEU A 55 14.08 -8.54 1.85
CA LEU A 55 14.27 -9.48 2.97
C LEU A 55 12.96 -10.11 3.46
N ARG A 56 11.86 -9.35 3.47
CA ARG A 56 10.55 -9.83 3.97
C ARG A 56 9.67 -10.43 2.86
N GLY A 57 9.94 -10.08 1.61
CA GLY A 57 9.10 -10.43 0.47
C GLY A 57 7.78 -9.65 0.43
N PHE A 58 6.95 -10.00 -0.55
CA PHE A 58 5.60 -9.45 -0.72
C PHE A 58 4.54 -10.36 -0.09
N ASN A 59 3.68 -9.78 0.73
CA ASN A 59 2.44 -10.42 1.21
C ASN A 59 1.34 -10.20 0.16
N LEU A 60 1.37 -10.99 -0.91
CA LEU A 60 0.36 -10.91 -1.97
C LEU A 60 -0.96 -11.52 -1.49
N GLY A 61 -2.07 -10.79 -1.66
CA GLY A 61 -3.42 -11.27 -1.35
C GLY A 61 -3.91 -12.37 -2.31
N ILE A 62 -5.08 -12.93 -1.99
CA ILE A 62 -5.69 -14.02 -2.77
C ILE A 62 -6.00 -13.64 -4.22
N ASP A 63 -6.18 -12.36 -4.53
CA ASP A 63 -6.45 -11.89 -5.89
C ASP A 63 -5.26 -12.13 -6.83
N PHE A 64 -4.05 -12.21 -6.27
CA PHE A 64 -2.81 -12.40 -7.04
C PHE A 64 -2.35 -13.85 -7.07
N ARG A 65 -2.45 -14.56 -5.94
CA ARG A 65 -1.96 -15.95 -5.81
C ARG A 65 -3.05 -17.01 -5.92
N GLY A 66 -4.33 -16.62 -5.84
CA GLY A 66 -5.41 -17.54 -5.50
C GLY A 66 -5.39 -17.88 -4.01
N GLY A 67 -6.50 -18.45 -3.52
CA GLY A 67 -6.67 -18.83 -2.12
C GLY A 67 -8.10 -18.62 -1.65
N SER A 68 -8.29 -18.65 -0.33
CA SER A 68 -9.59 -18.44 0.31
C SER A 68 -9.48 -17.39 1.41
N SER A 69 -10.53 -16.59 1.54
CA SER A 69 -10.69 -15.56 2.56
C SER A 69 -11.98 -15.77 3.31
N TRP A 70 -11.92 -15.59 4.64
CA TRP A 70 -13.06 -15.61 5.54
C TRP A 70 -13.11 -14.32 6.32
N GLU A 71 -14.29 -13.73 6.44
CA GLU A 71 -14.49 -12.48 7.16
C GLU A 71 -15.64 -12.61 8.16
N VAL A 72 -15.43 -12.11 9.37
CA VAL A 72 -16.44 -12.13 10.42
C VAL A 72 -16.34 -10.88 11.30
N LEU A 73 -17.50 -10.35 11.71
CA LEU A 73 -17.58 -9.34 12.75
C LEU A 73 -17.40 -10.02 14.12
N ALA A 74 -16.33 -9.67 14.85
CA ALA A 74 -16.02 -10.24 16.16
C ALA A 74 -15.55 -9.14 17.15
N PRO A 75 -16.46 -8.30 17.67
CA PRO A 75 -16.10 -7.10 18.41
C PRO A 75 -15.28 -7.35 19.69
N HIS A 76 -15.54 -8.48 20.34
CA HIS A 76 -14.92 -8.84 21.61
C HIS A 76 -13.77 -9.84 21.47
N SER A 77 -13.30 -10.07 20.24
CA SER A 77 -12.20 -11.01 19.95
C SER A 77 -10.87 -10.28 19.80
N SER A 78 -9.78 -11.00 20.05
CA SER A 78 -8.42 -10.56 19.75
C SER A 78 -7.88 -11.26 18.50
N ILE A 79 -6.92 -10.64 17.83
CA ILE A 79 -6.26 -11.24 16.66
C ILE A 79 -5.66 -12.60 16.99
N THR A 80 -5.05 -12.75 18.17
CA THR A 80 -4.47 -14.00 18.66
C THR A 80 -5.51 -15.10 18.85
N ALA A 81 -6.70 -14.76 19.36
CA ALA A 81 -7.77 -15.74 19.51
C ALA A 81 -8.26 -16.27 18.15
N VAL A 82 -8.39 -15.38 17.17
CA VAL A 82 -8.75 -15.73 15.79
C VAL A 82 -7.68 -16.61 15.16
N THR A 83 -6.39 -16.21 15.23
CA THR A 83 -5.26 -16.99 14.70
C THR A 83 -5.23 -18.40 15.28
N ASN A 84 -5.28 -18.53 16.61
CA ASN A 84 -5.26 -19.85 17.26
C ASN A 84 -6.45 -20.74 16.83
N ALA A 85 -7.63 -20.14 16.65
CA ALA A 85 -8.82 -20.90 16.25
C ALA A 85 -8.72 -21.42 14.82
N VAL A 86 -8.18 -20.62 13.89
CA VAL A 86 -8.04 -21.04 12.48
C VAL A 86 -6.84 -21.97 12.26
N ASP A 87 -5.77 -21.83 13.04
CA ASP A 87 -4.66 -22.79 13.07
C ASP A 87 -5.16 -24.17 13.57
N ALA A 88 -5.95 -24.19 14.66
CA ALA A 88 -6.59 -25.40 15.15
C ALA A 88 -7.60 -26.00 14.16
N ALA A 89 -8.19 -25.18 13.28
CA ALA A 89 -9.07 -25.63 12.21
C ALA A 89 -8.30 -26.30 11.05
N GLY A 90 -6.97 -26.18 11.01
CA GLY A 90 -6.09 -26.83 10.05
C GLY A 90 -5.59 -25.93 8.92
N LEU A 91 -5.64 -24.61 9.07
CA LEU A 91 -4.95 -23.71 8.15
C LEU A 91 -3.44 -23.75 8.40
N THR A 92 -2.67 -23.74 7.31
CA THR A 92 -1.22 -23.65 7.35
C THR A 92 -0.79 -22.26 6.91
N GLN A 93 -0.12 -21.53 7.80
CA GLN A 93 0.34 -20.14 7.57
C GLN A 93 -0.80 -19.17 7.16
N PRO A 94 -1.91 -19.08 7.92
CA PRO A 94 -2.95 -18.10 7.61
C PRO A 94 -2.47 -16.68 7.89
N THR A 95 -2.84 -15.75 7.00
CA THR A 95 -2.73 -14.32 7.26
C THR A 95 -4.01 -13.87 7.96
N VAL A 96 -3.88 -13.40 9.20
CA VAL A 96 -5.00 -12.88 9.99
C VAL A 96 -4.84 -11.38 10.13
N GLU A 97 -5.85 -10.64 9.70
CA GLU A 97 -5.86 -9.18 9.71
C GLU A 97 -7.15 -8.66 10.35
N LYS A 98 -7.04 -7.50 10.98
CA LYS A 98 -8.18 -6.80 11.56
C LYS A 98 -8.60 -5.68 10.60
N LEU A 99 -9.79 -5.80 10.02
CA LEU A 99 -10.38 -4.80 9.14
C LEU A 99 -11.18 -3.81 10.00
N GLY A 100 -10.68 -2.57 10.10
CA GLY A 100 -11.31 -1.55 10.95
C GLY A 100 -11.23 -1.90 12.44
N SER A 101 -12.32 -1.66 13.19
CA SER A 101 -12.31 -1.82 14.65
C SER A 101 -12.86 -3.16 15.15
N GLU A 102 -13.74 -3.84 14.41
CA GLU A 102 -14.45 -5.03 14.92
C GLU A 102 -14.44 -6.25 13.98
N THR A 103 -13.96 -6.10 12.74
CA THR A 103 -14.01 -7.16 11.73
C THR A 103 -12.65 -7.83 11.59
N TYR A 104 -12.66 -9.15 11.45
CA TYR A 104 -11.46 -9.95 11.22
C TYR A 104 -11.54 -10.65 9.87
N GLN A 105 -10.46 -10.55 9.11
CA GLN A 105 -10.26 -11.26 7.86
C GLN A 105 -9.14 -12.29 8.04
N VAL A 106 -9.40 -13.52 7.58
CA VAL A 106 -8.44 -14.60 7.54
C VAL A 106 -8.26 -15.02 6.10
N THR A 107 -7.02 -15.08 5.65
CA THR A 107 -6.65 -15.48 4.30
C THR A 107 -5.71 -16.68 4.35
N ALA A 108 -5.93 -17.69 3.51
CA ALA A 108 -5.02 -18.82 3.36
C ALA A 108 -4.99 -19.39 1.94
N ASP A 109 -3.85 -19.96 1.56
CA ASP A 109 -3.69 -20.71 0.33
C ASP A 109 -4.15 -22.17 0.54
N LEU A 110 -5.21 -22.56 -0.18
CA LEU A 110 -5.72 -23.93 -0.19
C LEU A 110 -5.50 -24.64 -1.54
N ASN A 111 -4.73 -24.04 -2.45
CA ASN A 111 -4.58 -24.49 -3.84
C ASN A 111 -3.96 -25.89 -3.97
N ALA A 112 -3.20 -26.34 -2.96
CA ALA A 112 -2.61 -27.67 -2.91
C ALA A 112 -3.60 -28.79 -2.53
N LEU A 113 -4.81 -28.44 -2.06
CA LEU A 113 -5.83 -29.38 -1.61
C LEU A 113 -6.81 -29.73 -2.73
N SER A 114 -7.36 -30.96 -2.72
CA SER A 114 -8.49 -31.31 -3.58
C SER A 114 -9.76 -30.53 -3.21
N SER A 115 -10.70 -30.36 -4.13
CA SER A 115 -11.94 -29.61 -3.88
C SER A 115 -12.73 -30.12 -2.65
N ALA A 116 -12.74 -31.44 -2.43
CA ALA A 116 -13.39 -32.04 -1.26
C ALA A 116 -12.68 -31.65 0.05
N GLN A 117 -11.34 -31.65 0.05
CA GLN A 117 -10.54 -31.23 1.20
C GLN A 117 -10.68 -29.73 1.46
N GLN A 118 -10.71 -28.90 0.40
CA GLN A 118 -10.95 -27.46 0.51
C GLN A 118 -12.30 -27.21 1.20
N GLY A 119 -13.38 -27.88 0.76
CA GLY A 119 -14.70 -27.75 1.40
C GLY A 119 -14.70 -28.15 2.88
N ALA A 120 -14.00 -29.23 3.22
CA ALA A 120 -13.86 -29.69 4.61
C ALA A 120 -13.05 -28.72 5.49
N VAL A 121 -11.99 -28.11 4.95
CA VAL A 121 -11.20 -27.07 5.64
C VAL A 121 -12.06 -25.81 5.80
N THR A 122 -12.68 -25.32 4.74
CA THR A 122 -13.59 -24.16 4.75
C THR A 122 -14.65 -24.29 5.83
N THR A 123 -15.31 -25.46 5.92
CA THR A 123 -16.34 -25.70 6.94
C THR A 123 -15.77 -25.62 8.35
N ARG A 124 -14.59 -26.18 8.60
CA ARG A 124 -13.92 -26.11 9.91
C ARG A 124 -13.54 -24.67 10.28
N VAL A 125 -13.00 -23.92 9.33
CA VAL A 125 -12.59 -22.52 9.52
C VAL A 125 -13.79 -21.63 9.80
N VAL A 126 -14.86 -21.77 9.02
CA VAL A 126 -16.13 -21.04 9.24
C VAL A 126 -16.65 -21.30 10.65
N ASN A 127 -16.70 -22.56 11.08
CA ASN A 127 -17.16 -22.91 12.43
C ASN A 127 -16.24 -22.35 13.53
N ALA A 128 -14.93 -22.37 13.33
CA ALA A 128 -13.97 -21.81 14.27
C ALA A 128 -14.12 -20.28 14.40
N MET A 129 -14.20 -19.58 13.27
CA MET A 129 -14.43 -18.13 13.19
C MET A 129 -15.76 -17.73 13.84
N ALA A 130 -16.84 -18.44 13.53
CA ALA A 130 -18.15 -18.21 14.11
C ALA A 130 -18.15 -18.39 15.63
N LYS A 131 -17.46 -19.43 16.13
CA LYS A 131 -17.32 -19.69 17.57
C LYS A 131 -16.55 -18.58 18.29
N VAL A 132 -15.44 -18.11 17.71
CA VAL A 132 -14.66 -17.01 18.29
C VAL A 132 -15.47 -15.71 18.31
N ALA A 133 -16.20 -15.43 17.23
CA ALA A 133 -17.07 -14.27 17.12
C ALA A 133 -18.35 -14.35 17.96
N GLY A 134 -18.69 -15.53 18.51
CA GLY A 134 -19.96 -15.74 19.22
C GLY A 134 -21.19 -15.65 18.32
N THR A 135 -21.04 -16.00 17.04
CA THR A 135 -22.09 -15.88 16.02
C THR A 135 -22.37 -17.20 15.29
N SER A 136 -23.37 -17.19 14.39
CA SER A 136 -23.71 -18.28 13.50
C SER A 136 -22.73 -18.39 12.33
N PRO A 137 -22.40 -19.62 11.86
CA PRO A 137 -21.63 -19.86 10.63
C PRO A 137 -22.09 -19.04 9.41
N ASN A 138 -23.39 -18.76 9.31
CA ASN A 138 -23.97 -18.02 8.19
C ASN A 138 -23.57 -16.52 8.17
N GLN A 139 -22.99 -16.00 9.25
CA GLN A 139 -22.46 -14.64 9.32
C GLN A 139 -20.98 -14.55 8.94
N VAL A 140 -20.32 -15.67 8.64
CA VAL A 140 -18.95 -15.69 8.14
C VAL A 140 -18.99 -15.59 6.62
N SER A 141 -18.56 -14.45 6.08
CA SER A 141 -18.39 -14.28 4.64
C SER A 141 -17.23 -15.12 4.16
N THR A 142 -17.42 -15.87 3.07
CA THR A 142 -16.37 -16.71 2.48
C THR A 142 -16.19 -16.33 1.01
N SER A 143 -14.95 -16.05 0.62
CA SER A 143 -14.55 -15.80 -0.76
C SER A 143 -13.42 -16.76 -1.13
N SER A 144 -13.41 -17.24 -2.37
CA SER A 144 -12.34 -18.09 -2.87
C SER A 144 -12.00 -17.72 -4.30
N VAL A 145 -10.70 -17.60 -4.56
CA VAL A 145 -10.14 -17.25 -5.87
C VAL A 145 -9.28 -18.43 -6.33
N GLY A 146 -9.61 -18.98 -7.50
CA GLY A 146 -8.82 -20.06 -8.09
C GLY A 146 -7.43 -19.58 -8.54
N PRO A 147 -6.40 -20.44 -8.48
CA PRO A 147 -5.03 -20.05 -8.82
C PRO A 147 -4.88 -19.66 -10.30
N THR A 148 -5.66 -20.27 -11.19
CA THR A 148 -5.69 -19.91 -12.60
C THR A 148 -6.28 -18.52 -12.84
N TRP A 149 -7.34 -18.15 -12.09
CA TRP A 149 -7.93 -16.82 -12.17
C TRP A 149 -6.98 -15.76 -11.64
N GLY A 150 -6.41 -15.97 -10.44
CA GLY A 150 -5.46 -15.02 -9.84
C GLY A 150 -4.24 -14.79 -10.72
N GLY A 151 -3.66 -15.86 -11.28
CA GLY A 151 -2.52 -15.75 -12.20
C GLY A 151 -2.87 -15.03 -13.51
N GLN A 152 -4.02 -15.33 -14.12
CA GLN A 152 -4.44 -14.67 -15.36
C GLN A 152 -4.74 -13.19 -15.14
N ILE A 153 -5.49 -12.85 -14.09
CA ILE A 153 -5.81 -11.45 -13.78
C ILE A 153 -4.55 -10.65 -13.48
N THR A 154 -3.62 -11.22 -12.71
CA THR A 154 -2.33 -10.59 -12.41
C THR A 154 -1.53 -10.31 -13.68
N GLN A 155 -1.45 -11.28 -14.59
CA GLN A 155 -0.73 -11.13 -15.85
C GLN A 155 -1.37 -10.06 -16.74
N ARG A 156 -2.70 -10.03 -16.84
CA ARG A 156 -3.41 -8.99 -17.60
C ARG A 156 -3.26 -7.61 -17.00
N ALA A 157 -3.26 -7.51 -15.67
CA ALA A 157 -3.02 -6.24 -14.98
C ALA A 157 -1.60 -5.72 -15.26
N LEU A 158 -0.59 -6.60 -15.27
CA LEU A 158 0.79 -6.24 -15.60
C LEU A 158 0.92 -5.77 -17.06
N GLU A 159 0.32 -6.49 -18.00
CA GLU A 159 0.28 -6.10 -19.43
C GLU A 159 -0.39 -4.73 -19.62
N ALA A 160 -1.55 -4.52 -18.99
CA ALA A 160 -2.27 -3.25 -19.04
C ALA A 160 -1.47 -2.10 -18.45
N LEU A 161 -0.77 -2.33 -17.33
CA LEU A 161 0.08 -1.33 -16.68
C LEU A 161 1.23 -0.88 -17.59
N ILE A 162 1.90 -1.81 -18.27
CA ILE A 162 2.99 -1.50 -19.21
C ILE A 162 2.45 -0.69 -20.40
N VAL A 163 1.34 -1.11 -20.99
CA VAL A 163 0.70 -0.40 -22.11
C VAL A 163 0.27 1.01 -21.68
N PHE A 164 -0.28 1.16 -20.48
CA PHE A 164 -0.65 2.46 -19.91
C PHE A 164 0.56 3.40 -19.79
N PHE A 165 1.69 2.93 -19.24
CA PHE A 165 2.89 3.76 -19.14
C PHE A 165 3.43 4.18 -20.52
N ILE A 166 3.43 3.28 -21.50
CA ILE A 166 3.82 3.61 -22.88
C ILE A 166 2.90 4.71 -23.44
N ALA A 167 1.58 4.58 -23.26
CA ALA A 167 0.61 5.55 -23.75
C ALA A 167 0.79 6.93 -23.08
N VAL A 168 1.02 6.97 -21.76
CA VAL A 168 1.26 8.21 -21.03
C VAL A 168 2.57 8.87 -21.47
N ILE A 169 3.67 8.11 -21.58
CA ILE A 169 4.96 8.63 -22.04
C ILE A 169 4.84 9.18 -23.46
N ALA A 170 4.17 8.45 -24.36
CA ALA A 170 3.94 8.89 -25.74
C ALA A 170 3.12 10.19 -25.76
N TYR A 171 2.03 10.27 -25.00
CA TYR A 171 1.21 11.47 -24.90
C TYR A 171 1.98 12.69 -24.38
N ILE A 172 2.70 12.54 -23.27
CA ILE A 172 3.48 13.64 -22.69
C ILE A 172 4.59 14.07 -23.66
N SER A 173 5.24 13.12 -24.34
CA SER A 173 6.29 13.42 -25.33
C SER A 173 5.76 14.17 -26.56
N LEU A 174 4.51 13.95 -26.96
CA LEU A 174 3.86 14.72 -28.02
C LEU A 174 3.39 16.10 -27.54
N ARG A 175 2.95 16.18 -26.28
CA ARG A 175 2.35 17.40 -25.70
C ARG A 175 3.39 18.40 -25.18
N PHE A 176 4.55 17.91 -24.74
CA PHE A 176 5.62 18.66 -24.06
C PHE A 176 7.01 18.29 -24.60
N GLU A 177 8.05 19.00 -24.16
CA GLU A 177 9.42 18.60 -24.48
C GLU A 177 9.77 17.21 -23.90
N PRO A 178 10.39 16.30 -24.67
CA PRO A 178 10.71 14.94 -24.22
C PRO A 178 11.53 14.87 -22.92
N LYS A 179 12.34 15.91 -22.65
CA LYS A 179 13.12 16.03 -21.42
C LYS A 179 12.24 16.19 -20.17
N MET A 180 11.12 16.90 -20.30
CA MET A 180 10.14 17.05 -19.22
C MET A 180 9.37 15.74 -18.99
N ALA A 181 9.05 15.00 -20.06
CA ALA A 181 8.41 13.68 -19.96
C ALA A 181 9.27 12.69 -19.16
N LEU A 182 10.57 12.64 -19.47
CA LEU A 182 11.52 11.78 -18.74
C LEU A 182 11.64 12.21 -17.27
N ALA A 183 11.73 13.52 -16.99
CA ALA A 183 11.81 14.02 -15.62
C ALA A 183 10.56 13.65 -14.80
N ALA A 184 9.36 13.80 -15.38
CA ALA A 184 8.11 13.41 -14.73
C ALA A 184 8.02 11.90 -14.48
N PHE A 185 8.46 11.07 -15.43
CA PHE A 185 8.48 9.62 -15.28
C PHE A 185 9.44 9.17 -14.17
N VAL A 186 10.64 9.75 -14.11
CA VAL A 186 11.61 9.47 -13.03
C VAL A 186 11.07 9.91 -11.67
N ALA A 187 10.42 11.08 -11.59
CA ALA A 187 9.78 11.55 -10.36
C ALA A 187 8.68 10.59 -9.89
N MET A 188 7.84 10.09 -10.82
CA MET A 188 6.81 9.10 -10.49
C MET A 188 7.40 7.77 -9.99
N ILE A 189 8.48 7.27 -10.62
CA ILE A 189 9.17 6.06 -10.13
C ILE A 189 9.72 6.29 -8.72
N HIS A 190 10.32 7.45 -8.47
CA HIS A 190 10.81 7.82 -7.16
C HIS A 190 9.68 7.79 -6.12
N ASP A 191 8.54 8.39 -6.42
CA ASP A 191 7.39 8.43 -5.50
C ASP A 191 6.78 7.04 -5.24
N LEU A 192 6.92 6.10 -6.18
CA LEU A 192 6.52 4.69 -5.99
C LEU A 192 7.51 3.90 -5.12
N LEU A 193 8.79 4.29 -5.09
CA LEU A 193 9.85 3.57 -4.37
C LEU A 193 10.04 4.05 -2.92
N VAL A 194 9.66 5.29 -2.62
CA VAL A 194 9.68 5.89 -1.27
C VAL A 194 8.54 5.35 -0.43
#